data_AF-A0A397VVK9-F1
#
_entry.id   AF-A0A397VVK9-F1
#
_cell.length_a   1.000
_cell.length_b   1.000
_cell.length_c   1.000
_cell.angle_alpha   90.00
_cell.angle_beta   90.00
_cell.angle_gamma   90.00
#
_symmetry.space_group_name_H-M   'P 1'
#
loop_
_entity.id
_entity.type
_entity.pdbx_description
1 polymer ?
#
loop_
_entity_poly.entity_id
_entity_poly.type
_entity_poly.pdbx_seq_one_letter_code
_entity_poly.pdbx_strand_id
1 'polypeptide(L)'
;MECLWKKYYLAIWATYGLFLCCFIIISTLNDNISWFYQKIFLNITIILGFWNLIFEFRQFLFSWYFTSIWNYFDSNTNMFTQFSSALIATYYMTITGDSTPISSWISSENAIIMLLMIMVSFFILIYLVNLFIGILSELISNEKNDIAYLVLKSEIIEEIETFYLLPHQRRKENWFPSIIFYECDTIKLRKHIKDIQSDKWAGYQKPYFSQNLKEVLQLDEE
;
A
#
# COMPACT_ATOMS: atom_id res chain seq x y z
N MET A 1 -25.22 -7.30 28.70
CA MET A 1 -24.36 -6.88 27.58
C MET A 1 -23.58 -8.06 26.97
N GLU A 2 -23.10 -9.02 27.76
CA GLU A 2 -22.37 -10.22 27.27
C GLU A 2 -23.12 -11.13 26.27
N CYS A 3 -24.45 -11.24 26.39
CA CYS A 3 -25.24 -12.14 25.52
C CYS A 3 -25.33 -11.64 24.05
N LEU A 4 -25.24 -10.32 23.83
CA LEU A 4 -25.22 -9.72 22.48
C LEU A 4 -23.87 -9.92 21.80
N TRP A 5 -22.76 -9.76 22.53
CA TRP A 5 -21.41 -10.00 22.03
C TRP A 5 -21.16 -11.45 21.62
N LYS A 6 -21.64 -12.43 22.41
CA LYS A 6 -21.55 -13.85 22.04
C LYS A 6 -22.31 -14.18 20.77
N LYS A 7 -23.53 -13.64 20.58
CA LYS A 7 -24.32 -13.83 19.35
C LYS A 7 -23.62 -13.21 18.13
N TYR A 8 -23.01 -12.04 18.34
CA TYR A 8 -22.29 -11.32 17.29
C TYR A 8 -21.01 -12.04 16.84
N TYR A 9 -20.22 -12.53 17.80
CA TYR A 9 -19.01 -13.32 17.52
C TYR A 9 -19.34 -14.62 16.77
N LEU A 10 -20.43 -15.29 17.17
CA LEU A 10 -20.90 -16.51 16.51
C LEU A 10 -21.37 -16.24 15.07
N ALA A 11 -22.00 -15.10 14.81
CA ALA A 11 -22.38 -14.68 13.46
C ALA A 11 -21.15 -14.42 12.57
N ILE A 12 -20.10 -13.76 13.11
CA ILE A 12 -18.83 -13.54 12.40
C ILE A 12 -18.17 -14.87 12.06
N TRP A 13 -18.03 -15.77 13.03
CA TRP A 13 -17.45 -17.10 12.80
C TRP A 13 -18.23 -17.94 11.79
N ALA A 14 -19.57 -17.84 11.79
CA ALA A 14 -20.39 -18.49 10.78
C ALA A 14 -20.12 -17.93 9.37
N THR A 15 -19.93 -16.61 9.22
CA THR A 15 -19.57 -16.00 7.93
C THR A 15 -18.18 -16.43 7.45
N TYR A 16 -17.19 -16.56 8.35
CA TYR A 16 -15.87 -17.09 8.03
C TYR A 16 -15.91 -18.57 7.61
N GLY A 17 -16.69 -19.39 8.32
CA GLY A 17 -16.87 -20.81 7.98
C GLY A 17 -17.47 -20.99 6.59
N LEU A 18 -18.50 -20.21 6.26
CA LEU A 18 -19.13 -20.24 4.94
C LEU A 18 -18.16 -19.81 3.83
N PHE A 19 -17.36 -18.76 4.08
CA PHE A 19 -16.34 -18.29 3.15
C PHE A 19 -15.24 -19.35 2.89
N LEU A 20 -14.74 -20.00 3.94
CA LEU A 20 -13.76 -21.08 3.84
C LEU A 20 -14.29 -22.26 3.04
N CYS A 21 -15.54 -22.68 3.29
CA CYS A 21 -16.19 -23.73 2.52
C CYS A 21 -16.25 -23.37 1.02
N CYS A 22 -16.65 -22.14 0.67
CA CYS A 22 -16.68 -21.68 -0.72
C CYS A 22 -15.30 -21.70 -1.38
N PHE A 23 -14.26 -21.24 -0.67
CA PHE A 23 -12.89 -21.25 -1.17
C PHE A 23 -12.36 -22.67 -1.41
N ILE A 24 -12.60 -23.59 -0.46
CA ILE A 24 -12.18 -25.00 -0.57
C ILE A 24 -12.89 -25.69 -1.74
N ILE A 25 -14.18 -25.44 -1.93
CA ILE A 25 -14.96 -26.01 -3.05
C ILE A 25 -14.34 -25.58 -4.39
N ILE A 26 -13.94 -24.32 -4.52
CA ILE A 26 -13.35 -23.81 -5.78
C ILE A 26 -11.93 -24.31 -5.99
N SER A 27 -11.13 -24.35 -4.93
CA SER A 27 -9.77 -24.87 -5.01
C SER A 27 -9.74 -26.36 -5.35
N THR A 28 -10.74 -27.13 -4.94
CA THR A 28 -10.80 -28.58 -5.16
C THR A 28 -11.49 -28.95 -6.48
N LEU A 29 -12.50 -28.18 -6.93
CA LEU A 29 -13.19 -28.37 -8.21
C LEU A 29 -12.63 -27.49 -9.34
N ASN A 30 -11.39 -27.02 -9.19
CA ASN A 30 -10.72 -26.13 -10.15
C ASN A 30 -10.65 -26.73 -11.57
N ASP A 31 -10.63 -28.05 -11.71
CA ASP A 31 -10.54 -28.69 -13.03
C ASP A 31 -11.89 -28.78 -13.76
N ASN A 32 -13.01 -28.65 -13.04
CA ASN A 32 -14.38 -28.82 -13.57
C ASN A 32 -15.08 -27.50 -13.91
N ILE A 33 -14.54 -26.36 -13.48
CA ILE A 33 -15.18 -25.03 -13.61
C ILE A 33 -14.47 -24.24 -14.70
N SER A 34 -15.23 -23.61 -15.60
CA SER A 34 -14.66 -22.75 -16.65
C SER A 34 -13.91 -21.55 -16.03
N TRP A 35 -12.73 -21.28 -16.57
CA TRP A 35 -11.79 -20.23 -16.14
C TRP A 35 -12.44 -18.85 -15.95
N PHE A 36 -13.45 -18.51 -16.76
CA PHE A 36 -14.20 -17.26 -16.65
C PHE A 36 -14.95 -17.15 -15.32
N TYR A 37 -15.62 -18.22 -14.89
CA TYR A 37 -16.36 -18.24 -13.62
C TYR A 37 -15.42 -18.28 -12.41
N GLN A 38 -14.27 -18.96 -12.52
CA GLN A 38 -13.24 -18.95 -11.48
C GLN A 38 -12.71 -17.54 -11.22
N LYS A 39 -12.44 -16.78 -12.29
CA LYS A 39 -11.94 -15.41 -12.19
C LYS A 39 -12.97 -14.46 -11.56
N ILE A 40 -14.25 -14.60 -11.91
CA ILE A 40 -15.34 -13.84 -11.28
C ILE A 40 -15.45 -14.19 -9.79
N PHE A 41 -15.42 -15.48 -9.46
CA PHE A 41 -15.55 -15.92 -8.08
C PHE A 41 -14.37 -15.46 -7.22
N LEU A 42 -13.14 -15.53 -7.76
CA LEU A 42 -11.93 -15.01 -7.12
C LEU A 42 -12.04 -13.52 -6.83
N ASN A 43 -12.56 -12.73 -7.78
CA ASN A 43 -12.76 -11.30 -7.56
C ASN A 43 -13.78 -11.03 -6.44
N ILE A 44 -14.87 -11.80 -6.38
CA ILE A 44 -15.88 -11.67 -5.32
C ILE A 44 -15.29 -12.06 -3.95
N THR A 45 -14.46 -13.11 -3.88
CA THR A 45 -13.83 -13.53 -2.62
C THR A 45 -12.81 -12.51 -2.13
N ILE A 46 -12.05 -11.89 -3.04
CA ILE A 46 -11.11 -10.81 -2.70
C ILE A 46 -11.88 -9.60 -2.12
N ILE A 47 -12.96 -9.16 -2.78
CA ILE A 47 -13.77 -8.02 -2.32
C ILE A 47 -14.39 -8.30 -0.94
N LEU A 48 -14.96 -9.50 -0.75
CA LEU A 48 -15.51 -9.92 0.54
C LEU A 48 -14.42 -10.04 1.63
N GLY A 49 -13.22 -10.49 1.27
CA GLY A 49 -12.07 -10.54 2.16
C GLY A 49 -11.65 -9.15 2.64
N PHE A 50 -11.58 -8.17 1.74
CA PHE A 50 -11.32 -6.77 2.09
C PHE A 50 -12.41 -6.18 2.99
N TRP A 51 -13.68 -6.47 2.72
CA TRP A 51 -14.79 -6.03 3.57
C TRP A 51 -14.67 -6.58 5.00
N ASN A 52 -14.35 -7.87 5.14
CA ASN A 52 -14.14 -8.50 6.44
C ASN A 52 -12.91 -7.96 7.18
N LEU A 53 -11.83 -7.64 6.45
CA LEU A 53 -10.63 -7.04 7.02
C LEU A 53 -10.92 -5.63 7.58
N ILE A 54 -11.71 -4.83 6.88
CA ILE A 54 -12.18 -3.52 7.39
C ILE A 54 -13.01 -3.72 8.67
N PHE A 55 -13.82 -4.77 8.71
CA PHE A 55 -14.67 -5.07 9.86
C PHE A 55 -13.84 -5.47 11.11
N GLU A 56 -12.86 -6.35 10.94
CA GLU A 56 -11.85 -6.71 11.95
C GLU A 56 -11.06 -5.48 12.42
N PHE A 57 -10.62 -4.63 11.48
CA PHE A 57 -9.87 -3.41 11.79
C PHE A 57 -10.70 -2.41 12.62
N ARG A 58 -12.01 -2.31 12.38
CA ARG A 58 -12.91 -1.50 13.23
C ARG A 58 -13.06 -2.08 14.63
N GLN A 59 -13.12 -3.40 14.77
CA GLN A 59 -13.13 -4.06 16.09
C GLN A 59 -11.81 -3.88 16.82
N PHE A 60 -10.69 -3.94 16.10
CA PHE A 60 -9.35 -3.63 16.61
C PHE A 60 -9.26 -2.20 17.13
N LEU A 61 -9.69 -1.20 16.35
CA LEU A 61 -9.71 0.20 16.79
C LEU A 61 -10.60 0.41 18.02
N PHE A 62 -11.77 -0.23 18.07
CA PHE A 62 -12.68 -0.14 19.22
C PHE A 62 -12.11 -0.82 20.48
N SER A 63 -11.49 -2.00 20.32
CA SER A 63 -10.78 -2.72 21.39
C SER A 63 -9.61 -1.89 21.91
N TRP A 64 -8.80 -1.32 21.01
CA TRP A 64 -7.69 -0.43 21.35
C TRP A 64 -8.16 0.78 22.14
N TYR A 65 -9.22 1.46 21.71
CA TYR A 65 -9.73 2.66 22.37
C TYR A 65 -10.23 2.38 23.79
N PHE A 66 -10.81 1.20 24.04
CA PHE A 66 -11.31 0.82 25.36
C PHE A 66 -10.27 0.20 26.29
N THR A 67 -9.23 -0.46 25.77
CA THR A 67 -8.24 -1.20 26.59
C THR A 67 -6.87 -0.51 26.73
N SER A 68 -6.40 0.26 25.74
CA SER A 68 -5.02 0.77 25.73
C SER A 68 -4.79 1.98 26.65
N ILE A 69 -5.76 2.90 26.77
CA ILE A 69 -5.56 4.16 27.50
C ILE A 69 -5.46 3.92 29.01
N TRP A 70 -6.17 2.93 29.55
CA TRP A 70 -6.21 2.68 31.00
C TRP A 70 -5.21 1.61 31.46
N ASN A 71 -4.82 0.66 30.61
CA ASN A 71 -3.92 -0.43 30.99
C ASN A 71 -2.42 -0.11 30.78
N TYR A 72 -2.09 0.91 29.97
CA TYR A 72 -0.71 1.39 29.82
C TYR A 72 -0.17 2.04 31.10
N PHE A 73 -1.04 2.51 32.00
CA PHE A 73 -0.64 3.12 33.27
C PHE A 73 -0.26 2.12 34.37
N ASP A 74 -0.44 0.81 34.16
CA ASP A 74 -0.12 -0.21 35.17
C ASP A 74 1.21 -0.93 34.86
N SER A 75 2.30 -0.27 35.26
CA SER A 75 3.71 -0.59 34.93
C SER A 75 4.27 -1.95 35.38
N ASN A 76 3.45 -2.89 35.87
CA ASN A 76 3.93 -4.16 36.45
C ASN A 76 3.22 -5.42 35.92
N THR A 77 2.42 -5.32 34.86
CA THR A 77 1.66 -6.47 34.35
C THR A 77 2.29 -7.09 33.10
N ASN A 78 2.30 -8.42 33.07
CA ASN A 78 2.78 -9.22 31.95
C ASN A 78 2.03 -8.85 30.65
N MET A 79 2.78 -8.40 29.63
CA MET A 79 2.23 -7.92 28.36
C MET A 79 1.51 -9.01 27.54
N PHE A 80 1.68 -10.29 27.86
CA PHE A 80 0.96 -11.39 27.21
C PHE A 80 -0.37 -11.77 27.87
N THR A 81 -0.80 -11.04 28.90
CA THR A 81 -2.07 -11.32 29.62
C THR A 81 -3.31 -10.96 28.82
N GLN A 82 -3.23 -9.95 27.95
CA GLN A 82 -4.30 -9.55 27.05
C GLN A 82 -3.87 -9.71 25.60
N PHE A 83 -4.84 -10.04 24.73
CA PHE A 83 -4.58 -10.25 23.31
C PHE A 83 -3.98 -9.00 22.63
N SER A 84 -4.52 -7.81 22.92
CA SER A 84 -4.05 -6.55 22.35
C SER A 84 -2.60 -6.25 22.74
N SER A 85 -2.23 -6.44 24.01
CA SER A 85 -0.87 -6.22 24.48
C SER A 85 0.09 -7.32 24.00
N ALA A 86 -0.39 -8.55 23.80
CA ALA A 86 0.40 -9.66 23.28
C ALA A 86 0.83 -9.42 21.82
N LEU A 87 -0.03 -8.81 21.00
CA LEU A 87 0.32 -8.39 19.64
C LEU A 87 1.41 -7.32 19.63
N ILE A 88 1.26 -6.31 20.49
CA ILE A 88 2.25 -5.23 20.65
C ILE A 88 3.59 -5.82 21.13
N ALA A 89 3.56 -6.71 22.13
CA ALA A 89 4.74 -7.42 22.63
C ALA A 89 5.44 -8.23 21.54
N THR A 90 4.67 -8.93 20.70
CA THR A 90 5.20 -9.71 19.57
C THR A 90 5.85 -8.79 18.53
N TYR A 91 5.25 -7.64 18.23
CA TYR A 91 5.81 -6.63 17.34
C TYR A 91 7.16 -6.08 17.86
N TYR A 92 7.20 -5.66 19.13
CA TYR A 92 8.44 -5.17 19.75
C TYR A 92 9.54 -6.24 19.76
N MET A 93 9.18 -7.49 20.08
CA MET A 93 10.11 -8.62 20.09
C MET A 93 10.68 -8.93 18.70
N THR A 94 9.82 -9.06 17.70
CA THR A 94 10.20 -9.62 16.40
C THR A 94 10.85 -8.61 15.46
N ILE A 95 10.51 -7.33 15.58
CA ILE A 95 11.01 -6.28 14.68
C ILE A 95 12.05 -5.40 15.36
N THR A 96 11.84 -5.02 16.61
CA THR A 96 12.76 -4.12 17.33
C THR A 96 13.87 -4.90 18.04
N GLY A 97 13.68 -6.20 18.25
CA GLY A 97 14.62 -7.06 18.98
C GLY A 97 14.61 -6.81 20.49
N ASP A 98 13.64 -6.06 21.01
CA ASP A 98 13.54 -5.80 22.44
C ASP A 98 12.93 -7.00 23.18
N SER A 99 13.68 -7.52 24.15
CA SER A 99 13.27 -8.67 24.97
C SER A 99 12.48 -8.27 26.23
N THR A 100 12.31 -6.96 26.48
CA THR A 100 11.55 -6.45 27.63
C THR A 100 10.17 -7.11 27.82
N PRO A 101 9.37 -7.41 26.77
CA PRO A 101 8.05 -8.01 26.97
C PRO A 101 8.08 -9.45 27.49
N ILE A 102 9.22 -10.14 27.39
CA ILE A 102 9.39 -11.58 27.66
C ILE A 102 10.29 -11.81 28.89
N SER A 103 10.85 -10.74 29.46
CA SER A 103 11.63 -10.78 30.70
C SER A 103 10.94 -11.59 31.81
N SER A 104 9.61 -11.51 31.93
CA SER A 104 8.81 -12.27 32.90
C SER A 104 8.59 -13.76 32.55
N TRP A 105 8.73 -14.14 31.28
CA TRP A 105 8.49 -15.50 30.78
C TRP A 105 9.77 -16.31 30.56
N ILE A 106 10.90 -15.65 30.34
CA ILE A 106 12.22 -16.31 30.33
C ILE A 106 12.49 -17.00 31.68
N SER A 107 11.99 -16.42 32.78
CA SER A 107 12.05 -17.00 34.12
C SER A 107 11.06 -18.14 34.38
N SER A 108 10.10 -18.41 33.49
CA SER A 108 9.00 -19.36 33.75
C SER A 108 9.24 -20.78 33.20
N GLU A 109 10.47 -21.11 32.77
CA GLU A 109 10.93 -22.45 32.33
C GLU A 109 10.03 -23.19 31.32
N ASN A 110 9.24 -22.49 30.51
CA ASN A 110 8.31 -23.11 29.57
C ASN A 110 8.97 -23.34 28.19
N ALA A 111 9.54 -24.54 27.99
CA ALA A 111 10.22 -24.95 26.75
C ALA A 111 9.38 -24.77 25.48
N ILE A 112 8.05 -24.93 25.58
CA ILE A 112 7.11 -24.78 24.46
C ILE A 112 7.04 -23.33 23.96
N ILE A 113 7.01 -22.36 24.88
CA ILE A 113 6.97 -20.93 24.53
C ILE A 113 8.29 -20.53 23.88
N MET A 114 9.42 -21.00 24.42
CA MET A 114 10.74 -20.76 23.85
C MET A 114 10.87 -21.30 22.43
N LEU A 115 10.40 -22.53 22.19
CA LEU A 115 10.39 -23.15 20.87
C LEU A 115 9.49 -22.38 19.88
N LEU A 116 8.28 -21.98 20.31
CA LEU A 116 7.38 -21.19 19.49
C LEU A 116 8.00 -19.84 19.08
N MET A 117 8.67 -19.16 20.02
CA MET A 117 9.32 -17.87 19.77
C MET A 117 10.46 -17.98 18.76
N ILE A 118 11.30 -19.02 18.88
CA ILE A 118 12.38 -19.28 17.92
C ILE A 118 11.79 -19.51 16.53
N MET A 119 10.75 -20.33 16.41
CA MET A 119 10.09 -20.60 15.13
C MET A 119 9.48 -19.34 14.50
N VAL A 120 8.79 -18.52 15.29
CA VAL A 120 8.17 -17.26 14.81
C VAL A 120 9.22 -16.26 14.38
N SER A 121 10.31 -16.11 15.14
CA SER A 121 11.42 -15.22 14.78
C SER A 121 12.10 -15.64 13.47
N PHE A 122 12.37 -16.93 13.29
CA PHE A 122 12.98 -17.46 12.07
C PHE A 122 12.08 -17.21 10.85
N PHE A 123 10.78 -17.44 10.99
CA PHE A 123 9.80 -17.19 9.93
C PHE A 123 9.71 -15.71 9.54
N ILE A 124 9.59 -14.79 10.51
CA ILE A 124 9.45 -13.37 10.20
C ILE A 124 10.77 -12.80 9.64
N LEU A 125 11.91 -13.07 10.29
CA LEU A 125 13.19 -12.48 9.93
C LEU A 125 13.70 -12.97 8.58
N ILE A 126 13.53 -14.26 8.27
CA ILE A 126 14.10 -14.84 7.05
C ILE A 126 13.06 -14.92 5.95
N TYR A 127 11.85 -15.40 6.22
CA TYR A 127 10.88 -15.61 5.15
C TYR A 127 10.17 -14.32 4.74
N LEU A 128 9.58 -13.59 5.70
CA LEU A 128 8.79 -12.39 5.35
C LEU A 128 9.66 -11.24 4.85
N VAL A 129 10.80 -10.96 5.47
CA VAL A 129 11.69 -9.88 5.02
C VAL A 129 12.25 -10.17 3.62
N ASN A 130 12.72 -11.39 3.35
CA ASN A 130 13.24 -11.74 2.04
C ASN A 130 12.15 -11.77 0.96
N LEU A 131 10.94 -12.21 1.30
CA LEU A 131 9.80 -12.16 0.39
C LEU A 131 9.41 -10.71 0.07
N PHE A 132 9.39 -9.83 1.07
CA PHE A 132 9.07 -8.41 0.87
C PHE A 132 10.14 -7.71 0.01
N ILE A 133 11.42 -7.98 0.27
CA ILE A 133 12.53 -7.46 -0.55
C ILE A 133 12.44 -7.99 -1.99
N GLY A 134 12.10 -9.27 -2.18
CA GLY A 134 11.94 -9.87 -3.51
C GLY A 134 10.80 -9.23 -4.31
N ILE A 135 9.63 -9.07 -3.70
CA ILE A 135 8.49 -8.39 -4.33
C ILE A 135 8.82 -6.92 -4.63
N LEU A 136 9.46 -6.23 -3.68
CA LEU A 136 9.85 -4.83 -3.87
C LEU A 136 10.86 -4.67 -5.01
N SER A 137 11.84 -5.58 -5.09
CA SER A 137 12.82 -5.61 -6.18
C SER A 137 12.16 -5.84 -7.53
N GLU A 138 11.15 -6.70 -7.61
CA GLU A 138 10.40 -6.95 -8.84
C GLU A 138 9.62 -5.70 -9.28
N LEU A 139 8.92 -5.04 -8.34
CA LEU A 139 8.21 -3.78 -8.61
C LEU A 139 9.16 -2.65 -9.04
N ILE A 140 10.34 -2.55 -8.42
CA ILE A 140 11.36 -1.57 -8.79
C ILE A 140 11.98 -1.90 -10.16
N SER A 141 12.15 -3.18 -10.49
CA SER A 141 12.76 -3.63 -11.75
C SER A 141 11.91 -3.36 -13.00
N ASN A 142 10.63 -3.02 -12.84
CA ASN A 142 9.79 -2.59 -13.97
C ASN A 142 10.27 -1.21 -14.48
N GLU A 143 11.06 -1.22 -15.55
CA GLU A 143 11.72 -0.07 -16.21
C GLU A 143 10.81 1.10 -16.62
N LYS A 144 9.48 0.98 -16.54
CA LYS A 144 8.55 2.09 -16.81
C LYS A 144 8.43 3.09 -15.64
N ASN A 145 9.29 2.96 -14.63
CA ASN A 145 9.27 3.80 -13.45
C ASN A 145 9.67 5.26 -13.74
N ASP A 146 10.53 5.56 -14.70
CA ASP A 146 10.96 6.96 -14.93
C ASP A 146 9.83 7.86 -15.42
N ILE A 147 9.06 7.39 -16.41
CA ILE A 147 7.91 8.15 -16.93
C ILE A 147 6.80 8.22 -15.88
N ALA A 148 6.49 7.11 -15.21
CA ALA A 148 5.49 7.08 -14.15
C ALA A 148 5.87 7.97 -12.96
N TYR A 149 7.15 8.01 -12.61
CA TYR A 149 7.71 8.89 -11.57
C TYR A 149 7.60 10.36 -11.96
N LEU A 150 7.92 10.72 -13.20
CA LEU A 150 7.77 12.10 -13.68
C LEU A 150 6.30 12.54 -13.70
N VAL A 151 5.38 11.66 -14.11
CA VAL A 151 3.93 11.91 -14.07
C VAL A 151 3.47 12.12 -12.63
N LEU A 152 3.78 11.19 -11.72
CA LEU A 152 3.43 11.31 -10.30
C LEU A 152 4.00 12.59 -9.69
N LYS A 153 5.25 12.92 -10.01
CA LYS A 153 5.88 14.15 -9.55
C LYS A 153 5.15 15.39 -10.06
N SER A 154 4.66 15.39 -11.31
CA SER A 154 3.87 16.50 -11.84
C SER A 154 2.51 16.64 -11.17
N GLU A 155 1.81 15.53 -10.90
CA GLU A 155 0.50 15.53 -10.21
C GLU A 155 0.63 16.10 -8.79
N ILE A 156 1.65 15.66 -8.04
CA ILE A 156 1.91 16.16 -6.68
C ILE A 156 2.21 17.66 -6.70
N ILE A 157 2.97 18.15 -7.68
CA ILE A 157 3.28 19.59 -7.80
C ILE A 157 2.00 20.39 -8.12
N GLU A 158 1.13 19.89 -9.00
CA GLU A 158 -0.15 20.53 -9.33
C GLU A 158 -1.07 20.63 -8.11
N GLU A 159 -1.17 19.56 -7.32
CA GLU A 159 -1.94 19.58 -6.07
C GLU A 159 -1.36 20.58 -5.07
N ILE A 160 -0.04 20.64 -4.93
CA ILE A 160 0.63 21.62 -4.07
C ILE A 160 0.34 23.05 -4.54
N GLU A 161 0.43 23.32 -5.84
CA GLU A 161 0.16 24.65 -6.40
C GLU A 161 -1.29 25.09 -6.21
N THR A 162 -2.22 24.14 -6.32
CA THR A 162 -3.67 24.43 -6.27
C THR A 162 -4.17 24.54 -4.84
N PHE A 163 -3.75 23.64 -3.94
CA PHE A 163 -4.32 23.55 -2.59
C PHE A 163 -3.43 24.16 -1.49
N TYR A 164 -2.11 24.20 -1.67
CA TYR A 164 -1.19 24.51 -0.58
C TYR A 164 -0.42 25.83 -0.75
N LEU A 165 -0.43 26.46 -1.94
CA LEU A 165 0.28 27.73 -2.18
C LEU A 165 -0.66 28.94 -2.22
N LEU A 166 -0.25 30.03 -1.56
CA LEU A 166 -0.95 31.31 -1.61
C LEU A 166 -0.66 32.06 -2.93
N PRO A 167 -1.57 32.96 -3.40
CA PRO A 167 -1.41 33.65 -4.69
C PRO A 167 -0.11 34.44 -4.84
N HIS A 168 0.47 34.94 -3.74
CA HIS A 168 1.74 35.66 -3.77
C HIS A 168 2.95 34.72 -3.89
N GLN A 169 2.86 33.49 -3.37
CA GLN A 169 3.94 32.48 -3.47
C GLN A 169 4.02 31.91 -4.89
N ARG A 170 2.87 31.71 -5.54
CA ARG A 170 2.78 31.26 -6.94
C ARG A 170 3.43 32.21 -7.94
N ARG A 171 3.44 33.52 -7.64
CA ARG A 171 4.03 34.57 -8.49
C ARG A 171 5.50 34.84 -8.18
N LYS A 172 6.11 34.06 -7.28
CA LYS A 172 7.50 34.25 -6.90
C LYS A 172 8.40 33.59 -7.94
N GLU A 173 9.08 34.41 -8.72
CA GLU A 173 9.92 33.97 -9.85
C GLU A 173 11.05 33.02 -9.41
N ASN A 174 11.53 33.15 -8.17
CA ASN A 174 12.56 32.26 -7.61
C ASN A 174 12.06 30.81 -7.41
N TRP A 175 10.74 30.59 -7.31
CA TRP A 175 10.13 29.27 -7.10
C TRP A 175 9.49 28.74 -8.38
N PHE A 176 8.89 29.64 -9.16
CA PHE A 176 8.28 29.35 -10.45
C PHE A 176 8.89 30.25 -11.51
N PRO A 177 9.98 29.80 -12.18
CA PRO A 177 10.63 30.60 -13.19
C PRO A 177 9.71 30.80 -14.40
N SER A 178 9.79 31.99 -15.00
CA SER A 178 9.05 32.33 -16.22
C SER A 178 9.55 31.57 -17.46
N ILE A 179 10.81 31.11 -17.44
CA ILE A 179 11.48 30.42 -18.53
C ILE A 179 12.18 29.16 -17.98
N ILE A 180 11.95 28.01 -18.63
CA ILE A 180 12.59 26.73 -18.28
C ILE A 180 13.46 26.30 -19.46
N PHE A 181 14.76 26.12 -19.22
CA PHE A 181 15.67 25.53 -20.19
C PHE A 181 15.72 24.02 -20.01
N TYR A 182 15.47 23.28 -21.08
CA TYR A 182 15.58 21.82 -21.09
C TYR A 182 16.38 21.37 -22.31
N GLU A 183 17.21 20.35 -22.11
CA GLU A 183 17.89 19.68 -23.21
C GLU A 183 16.98 18.57 -23.74
N CYS A 184 16.87 18.48 -25.07
CA CYS A 184 16.08 17.42 -25.70
C CYS A 184 16.67 16.95 -27.02
N ASP A 185 16.33 15.70 -27.32
CA ASP A 185 16.66 15.07 -28.60
C ASP A 185 15.79 15.67 -29.72
N THR A 186 16.45 16.28 -30.70
CA THR A 186 15.82 16.94 -31.85
C THR A 186 14.96 16.00 -32.68
N ILE A 187 15.32 14.71 -32.77
CA ILE A 187 14.58 13.71 -33.55
C ILE A 187 13.26 13.39 -32.85
N LYS A 188 13.30 13.15 -31.53
CA LYS A 188 12.10 12.86 -30.73
C LYS A 188 11.18 14.08 -30.68
N LEU A 189 11.76 15.28 -30.53
CA LEU A 189 10.99 16.53 -30.52
C LEU A 189 10.27 16.75 -31.85
N ARG A 190 10.95 16.57 -32.99
CA ARG A 190 10.36 16.70 -34.33
C ARG A 190 9.16 15.76 -34.52
N LYS A 191 9.28 14.50 -34.07
CA LYS A 191 8.19 13.51 -34.12
C LYS A 191 7.00 13.97 -33.28
N HIS A 192 7.24 14.43 -32.06
CA HIS A 192 6.19 14.91 -31.17
C HIS A 192 5.45 16.12 -31.73
N ILE A 193 6.16 17.10 -32.31
CA ILE A 193 5.55 18.27 -32.92
C ILE A 193 4.66 17.87 -34.12
N LYS A 194 5.13 16.96 -34.98
CA LYS A 194 4.33 16.42 -36.09
C LYS A 194 3.07 15.71 -35.57
N ASP A 195 3.17 14.93 -34.50
CA ASP A 195 2.01 14.27 -33.89
C ASP A 195 0.99 15.30 -33.35
N ILE A 196 1.46 16.39 -32.74
CA ILE A 196 0.60 17.50 -32.27
C ILE A 196 -0.07 18.23 -33.43
N GLN A 197 0.65 18.47 -34.54
CA GLN A 197 0.09 19.08 -35.76
C GLN A 197 -0.97 18.16 -36.40
N SER A 198 -0.79 16.83 -36.34
CA SER A 198 -1.73 15.83 -36.85
C SER A 198 -2.97 15.60 -35.97
N ASP A 199 -3.33 16.55 -35.11
CA ASP A 199 -4.49 16.54 -34.21
C ASP A 199 -4.53 15.41 -33.17
N LYS A 200 -3.38 14.78 -32.86
CA LYS A 200 -3.27 13.75 -31.79
C LYS A 200 -3.07 14.35 -30.39
N TRP A 201 -3.18 15.67 -30.25
CA TRP A 201 -2.96 16.35 -28.97
C TRP A 201 -4.16 16.18 -28.04
N ALA A 202 -3.95 15.55 -26.89
CA ALA A 202 -4.99 15.29 -25.89
C ALA A 202 -5.06 16.36 -24.78
N GLY A 203 -4.18 17.37 -24.79
CA GLY A 203 -4.11 18.38 -23.73
C GLY A 203 -5.12 19.53 -23.90
N TYR A 204 -5.39 20.25 -22.81
CA TYR A 204 -6.38 21.33 -22.76
C TYR A 204 -6.10 22.51 -23.69
N GLN A 205 -4.83 22.88 -23.88
CA GLN A 205 -4.41 23.95 -24.78
C GLN A 205 -3.32 23.47 -25.72
N LYS A 206 -3.43 23.82 -27.00
CA LYS A 206 -2.39 23.51 -28.00
C LYS A 206 -1.17 24.39 -27.72
N PRO A 207 0.04 23.82 -27.62
CA PRO A 207 1.26 24.60 -27.41
C PRO A 207 1.56 25.48 -28.63
N TYR A 208 2.13 26.66 -28.36
CA TYR A 208 2.61 27.56 -29.40
C TYR A 208 4.05 27.21 -29.78
N PHE A 209 4.32 27.07 -31.09
CA PHE A 209 5.66 26.83 -31.62
C PHE A 209 6.19 28.09 -32.29
N SER A 210 7.28 28.65 -31.75
CA SER A 210 7.96 29.81 -32.36
C SER A 210 8.51 29.49 -33.76
N GLN A 211 8.62 30.51 -34.63
CA GLN A 211 9.20 30.37 -35.97
C GLN A 211 10.64 29.84 -35.92
N ASN A 212 11.48 30.39 -35.03
CA ASN A 212 12.86 29.93 -34.84
C ASN A 212 12.96 28.43 -34.51
N LEU A 213 12.02 27.89 -33.72
CA LEU A 213 11.99 26.46 -33.40
C LEU A 213 11.68 25.60 -34.63
N LYS A 214 10.76 26.07 -35.49
CA LYS A 214 10.40 25.37 -36.73
C LYS A 214 11.57 25.33 -37.72
N GLU A 215 12.30 26.44 -37.83
CA GLU A 215 13.51 26.55 -38.65
C GLU A 215 14.60 25.58 -38.16
N VAL A 216 14.90 25.57 -36.85
CA VAL A 216 15.92 24.69 -36.26
C VAL A 216 15.57 23.20 -36.46
N LEU A 217 14.29 22.85 -36.41
CA LEU A 217 13.83 21.46 -36.56
C LEU A 217 13.55 21.05 -38.01
N GLN A 218 13.76 21.95 -38.98
CA GLN A 218 13.46 21.72 -40.40
C GLN A 218 12.06 21.12 -40.59
N LEU A 219 11.07 21.70 -39.91
CA LEU A 219 9.68 21.30 -40.08
C LEU A 219 9.18 21.91 -41.39
N ASP A 220 8.59 21.10 -42.25
CA ASP A 220 8.08 21.55 -43.55
C ASP A 220 7.01 22.63 -43.29
N GLU A 221 7.17 23.80 -43.94
CA GLU A 221 6.16 24.85 -43.91
C GLU A 221 4.95 24.39 -44.72
N GLU A 222 3.84 24.09 -44.04
CA GLU A 222 2.50 24.06 -44.65
C GLU A 222 1.94 25.47 -44.78
#